data_AF-A0AAN9BVX4-F1
#
_entry.id   AF-A0AAN9BVX4-F1
#
_cell.length_a   1.000
_cell.length_b   1.000
_cell.length_c   1.000
_cell.angle_alpha   90.00
_cell.angle_beta   90.00
_cell.angle_gamma   90.00
#
_symmetry.space_group_name_H-M   'P 1'
#
loop_
_entity.id
_entity.type
_entity.pdbx_description
1 polymer ?
#
loop_
_entity_poly.entity_id
_entity_poly.type
_entity_poly.pdbx_seq_one_letter_code
_entity_poly.pdbx_strand_id
1 'polypeptide(L)'
;MPALATGLPFYRKKQSLESLSSERPQNLQSVYTIVRENVAHVLEHVTMLEHAFYGPGGSLDTEVRRWMPVVNQVVRPAKFSDLINLAQLDAISDRVQDPTDRLKIDHDTLAQVYGLVDKVRSAVKEGMAEDSALLERLRDFMHKYCQSFSPAEGEVYMETATNYEKQKRELENAVTVNLQNVPLMVDMFEKEALKIHQFDFIMKEAGEKAGCAQVALLLIFPAACHHVRNACKGLEMWMEADANYARYLELDVAELGERRAGLDRAVHQHALAAGEHEHRIKAILRDLGTFTAALKKLAPKKKALEAEEAGLREENHDVLVDLDIKEYRRQEMKMLGHDASDKFTKLTQEIDTLSMRRPAIDRKLDELQKKQNIVTDKQNRRTQLEAELEKVRGELRAVRKAARKAEVEVEKAEACLERLREIHRLKVAPDTLKKIYHGMPASPRHMPLFAGKKSKKDKLDMVCQLVVQTIDTDWVRLYHTLPFHPPRGHHIITDDIDDISTRFMRHNMEEQARQSLAKWRRLHTRACVEDLRSALQAVNRTDVLERLDTALTPRSRPAMGPKRHRTVHFPKLPASRYR
;
A
#
# COMPACT_ATOMS: atom_id res chain seq x y z
N MET A 1 38.67 34.66 6.49
CA MET A 1 38.25 35.32 5.23
C MET A 1 37.16 34.46 4.59
N PRO A 2 35.87 34.78 4.80
CA PRO A 2 34.79 34.07 4.13
C PRO A 2 34.66 34.55 2.68
N ALA A 3 34.50 33.60 1.76
CA ALA A 3 34.26 33.88 0.35
C ALA A 3 32.95 34.67 0.20
N LEU A 4 33.06 35.89 -0.32
CA LEU A 4 31.92 36.70 -0.74
C LEU A 4 31.19 35.97 -1.86
N ALA A 5 30.02 35.42 -1.53
CA ALA A 5 29.06 34.94 -2.52
C ALA A 5 28.66 36.13 -3.40
N THR A 6 29.11 36.13 -4.66
CA THR A 6 28.60 37.02 -5.71
C THR A 6 27.17 36.61 -6.06
N GLY A 7 26.22 36.94 -5.18
CA GLY A 7 24.80 36.78 -5.42
C GLY A 7 24.28 37.97 -6.21
N LEU A 8 24.47 37.98 -7.54
CA LEU A 8 23.60 38.76 -8.41
C LEU A 8 22.18 38.19 -8.23
N PRO A 9 21.21 38.97 -7.70
CA PRO A 9 19.84 38.51 -7.63
C PRO A 9 19.29 38.53 -9.06
N PHE A 10 19.48 37.44 -9.80
CA PHE A 10 18.68 37.20 -10.99
C PHE A 10 17.23 37.14 -10.50
N TYR A 11 16.48 38.23 -10.68
CA TYR A 11 15.03 38.23 -10.64
C TYR A 11 14.57 37.21 -11.68
N ARG A 12 14.43 35.94 -11.28
CA ARG A 12 13.86 34.91 -12.14
C ARG A 12 12.41 35.31 -12.34
N LYS A 13 12.06 35.59 -13.59
CA LYS A 13 10.69 35.89 -14.03
C LYS A 13 9.72 34.89 -13.38
N LYS A 14 8.63 35.39 -12.81
CA LYS A 14 7.56 34.55 -12.26
C LYS A 14 7.07 33.62 -13.37
N GLN A 15 7.10 32.32 -13.12
CA GLN A 15 6.66 31.32 -14.11
C GLN A 15 5.14 31.43 -14.27
N SER A 16 4.68 31.49 -15.52
CA SER A 16 3.28 31.39 -15.90
C SER A 16 2.92 29.94 -16.25
N LEU A 17 1.63 29.65 -16.45
CA LEU A 17 1.18 28.35 -16.93
C LEU A 17 1.82 27.94 -18.26
N GLU A 18 1.94 28.88 -19.20
CA GLU A 18 2.60 28.66 -20.50
C GLU A 18 4.09 28.33 -20.34
N SER A 19 4.73 28.93 -19.35
CA SER A 19 6.13 28.61 -19.02
C SER A 19 6.30 27.21 -18.44
N LEU A 20 5.29 26.61 -17.78
CA LEU A 20 5.39 25.23 -17.28
C LEU A 20 5.39 24.18 -18.40
N SER A 21 4.85 24.53 -19.58
CA SER A 21 4.92 23.69 -20.78
C SER A 21 6.29 23.75 -21.44
N SER A 22 6.93 24.92 -21.44
CA SER A 22 8.13 25.23 -22.24
C SER A 22 9.42 25.27 -21.43
N GLU A 23 9.33 25.45 -20.11
CA GLU A 23 10.45 25.56 -19.18
C GLU A 23 10.26 24.64 -17.98
N ARG A 24 11.36 24.24 -17.36
CA ARG A 24 11.30 23.43 -16.15
C ARG A 24 10.70 24.23 -14.98
N PRO A 25 9.86 23.62 -14.13
CA PRO A 25 9.45 24.28 -12.89
C PRO A 25 10.67 24.58 -12.01
N GLN A 26 10.67 25.74 -11.35
CA GLN A 26 11.74 26.10 -10.42
C GLN A 26 11.71 25.23 -9.16
N ASN A 27 10.51 24.93 -8.65
CA ASN A 27 10.24 24.04 -7.52
C ASN A 27 8.75 23.66 -7.49
N LEU A 28 8.35 22.71 -6.64
CA LEU A 28 6.93 22.32 -6.51
C LEU A 28 6.05 23.49 -6.04
N GLN A 29 6.57 24.37 -5.19
CA GLN A 29 5.84 25.54 -4.72
C GLN A 29 5.41 26.47 -5.86
N SER A 30 6.25 26.65 -6.89
CA SER A 30 5.89 27.42 -8.08
C SER A 30 4.74 26.77 -8.86
N VAL A 31 4.70 25.43 -8.94
CA VAL A 31 3.58 24.71 -9.56
C VAL A 31 2.30 24.96 -8.76
N TYR A 32 2.37 24.86 -7.44
CA TYR A 32 1.23 25.13 -6.54
C TYR A 32 0.69 26.56 -6.69
N THR A 33 1.57 27.56 -6.72
CA THR A 33 1.18 28.96 -6.92
C THR A 33 0.50 29.17 -8.27
N ILE A 34 1.04 28.60 -9.35
CA ILE A 34 0.45 28.73 -10.69
C ILE A 34 -0.92 28.06 -10.74
N VAL A 35 -1.05 26.85 -10.20
CA VAL A 35 -2.34 26.13 -10.15
C VAL A 35 -3.36 26.94 -9.36
N ARG A 36 -3.00 27.46 -8.17
CA ARG A 36 -3.90 28.27 -7.33
C ARG A 36 -4.36 29.55 -8.02
N GLU A 37 -3.45 30.26 -8.69
CA GLU A 37 -3.78 31.50 -9.41
C GLU A 37 -4.75 31.23 -10.57
N ASN A 38 -4.53 30.17 -11.35
CA ASN A 38 -5.43 29.82 -12.45
C ASN A 38 -6.78 29.27 -11.96
N VAL A 39 -6.80 28.52 -10.85
CA VAL A 39 -8.05 28.08 -10.22
C VAL A 39 -8.87 29.29 -9.75
N ALA A 40 -8.24 30.28 -9.12
CA ALA A 40 -8.94 31.50 -8.71
C ALA A 40 -9.51 32.27 -9.92
N HIS A 41 -8.75 32.38 -11.00
CA HIS A 41 -9.22 32.98 -12.26
C HIS A 41 -10.44 32.26 -12.85
N VAL A 42 -10.42 30.92 -12.91
CA VAL A 42 -11.57 30.13 -13.39
C VAL A 42 -12.80 30.36 -12.48
N LEU A 43 -12.62 30.39 -11.16
CA LEU A 43 -13.73 30.64 -10.24
C LEU A 43 -14.34 32.04 -10.43
N GLU A 44 -13.52 33.06 -10.65
CA GLU A 44 -13.96 34.41 -10.97
C GLU A 44 -14.72 34.45 -12.30
N HIS A 45 -14.20 33.80 -13.34
CA HIS A 45 -14.84 33.71 -14.64
C HIS A 45 -16.19 32.97 -14.58
N VAL A 46 -16.29 31.86 -13.84
CA VAL A 46 -17.58 31.17 -13.61
C VAL A 46 -18.59 32.09 -12.93
N THR A 47 -18.18 32.90 -11.96
CA THR A 47 -19.06 33.89 -11.33
C THR A 47 -19.47 35.00 -12.33
N MET A 48 -18.58 35.43 -13.22
CA MET A 48 -18.93 36.35 -14.31
C MET A 48 -19.94 35.73 -15.29
N LEU A 49 -19.75 34.46 -15.68
CA LEU A 49 -20.67 33.73 -16.55
C LEU A 49 -22.05 33.59 -15.91
N GLU A 50 -22.12 33.32 -14.60
CA GLU A 50 -23.40 33.28 -13.88
C GLU A 50 -24.11 34.64 -13.90
N HIS A 51 -23.38 35.74 -13.66
CA HIS A 51 -23.96 37.09 -13.77
C HIS A 51 -24.41 37.42 -15.20
N ALA A 52 -23.66 37.00 -16.22
CA ALA A 52 -24.05 37.19 -17.62
C ALA A 52 -25.28 36.34 -17.98
N PHE A 53 -25.38 35.12 -17.45
CA PHE A 53 -26.47 34.19 -17.74
C PHE A 53 -27.76 34.59 -17.03
N TYR A 54 -27.72 34.87 -15.72
CA TYR A 54 -28.91 35.20 -14.92
C TYR A 54 -29.26 36.69 -14.94
N GLY A 55 -28.31 37.55 -15.29
CA GLY A 55 -28.42 39.00 -15.14
C GLY A 55 -28.11 39.50 -13.72
N PRO A 56 -28.08 40.83 -13.50
CA PRO A 56 -27.71 41.43 -12.22
C PRO A 56 -28.66 40.99 -11.09
N GLY A 57 -28.13 40.34 -10.05
CA GLY A 57 -28.92 39.82 -8.92
C GLY A 57 -29.83 38.63 -9.26
N GLY A 58 -29.68 38.07 -10.47
CA GLY A 58 -30.42 36.90 -10.90
C GLY A 58 -29.92 35.62 -10.23
N SER A 59 -30.81 34.64 -10.12
CA SER A 59 -30.57 33.30 -9.57
C SER A 59 -31.35 32.24 -10.35
N LEU A 60 -31.08 30.97 -10.07
CA LEU A 60 -31.87 29.85 -10.59
C LEU A 60 -33.38 30.05 -10.36
N ASP A 61 -33.79 30.49 -9.18
CA ASP A 61 -35.20 30.73 -8.86
C ASP A 61 -35.82 31.81 -9.76
N THR A 62 -35.07 32.88 -10.05
CA THR A 62 -35.55 33.94 -10.95
C THR A 62 -35.66 33.45 -12.40
N GLU A 63 -34.71 32.64 -12.85
CA GLU A 63 -34.68 32.09 -14.20
C GLU A 63 -35.83 31.08 -14.39
N VAL A 64 -36.08 30.23 -13.38
CA VAL A 64 -37.21 29.30 -13.38
C VAL A 64 -38.53 30.05 -13.41
N ARG A 65 -38.72 31.08 -12.57
CA ARG A 65 -39.96 31.90 -12.59
C ARG A 65 -40.20 32.57 -13.94
N ARG A 66 -39.14 33.00 -14.61
CA ARG A 66 -39.19 33.64 -15.94
C ARG A 66 -39.58 32.65 -17.03
N TRP A 67 -38.92 31.50 -17.11
CA TRP A 67 -39.02 30.60 -18.26
C TRP A 67 -40.05 29.49 -18.11
N MET A 68 -40.35 29.05 -16.88
CA MET A 68 -41.29 27.96 -16.66
C MET A 68 -42.69 28.24 -17.26
N PRO A 69 -43.27 29.45 -17.18
CA PRO A 69 -44.53 29.76 -17.86
C PRO A 69 -44.45 29.64 -19.38
N VAL A 70 -43.38 30.16 -19.98
CA VAL A 70 -43.14 30.14 -21.45
C VAL A 70 -42.99 28.71 -21.94
N VAL A 71 -42.17 27.89 -21.25
CA VAL A 71 -42.00 26.48 -21.59
C VAL A 71 -43.32 25.70 -21.45
N ASN A 72 -44.10 25.95 -20.42
CA ASN A 72 -45.40 25.30 -20.24
C ASN A 72 -46.42 25.63 -21.35
N GLN A 73 -46.35 26.85 -21.92
CA GLN A 73 -47.20 27.24 -23.06
C GLN A 73 -46.87 26.46 -24.33
N VAL A 74 -45.67 25.90 -24.45
CA VAL A 74 -45.26 25.07 -25.60
C VAL A 74 -45.49 23.59 -25.32
N VAL A 75 -45.04 23.11 -24.16
CA VAL A 75 -44.98 21.67 -23.83
C VAL A 75 -46.37 21.08 -23.53
N ARG A 76 -47.22 21.81 -22.77
CA ARG A 76 -48.53 21.28 -22.34
C ARG A 76 -49.53 21.14 -23.49
N PRO A 77 -49.70 22.11 -24.40
CA PRO A 77 -50.61 21.95 -25.54
C PRO A 77 -50.22 20.78 -26.46
N ALA A 78 -48.91 20.50 -26.55
CA ALA A 78 -48.38 19.36 -27.27
C ALA A 78 -48.59 18.01 -26.57
N LYS A 79 -49.21 18.00 -25.38
CA LYS A 79 -49.49 16.83 -24.52
C LYS A 79 -48.24 16.12 -23.98
N PHE A 80 -47.12 16.83 -23.87
CA PHE A 80 -45.96 16.34 -23.14
C PHE A 80 -46.07 16.75 -21.67
N SER A 81 -45.63 15.86 -20.77
CA SER A 81 -45.53 16.16 -19.33
C SER A 81 -44.26 16.95 -19.00
N ASP A 82 -43.18 16.64 -19.71
CA ASP A 82 -41.83 17.14 -19.43
C ASP A 82 -41.11 17.52 -20.73
N LEU A 83 -40.22 18.50 -20.64
CA LEU A 83 -39.24 18.81 -21.69
C LEU A 83 -37.91 18.14 -21.34
N ILE A 84 -37.66 17.00 -21.97
CA ILE A 84 -36.53 16.12 -21.70
C ILE A 84 -35.48 16.11 -22.80
N ASN A 85 -35.80 16.54 -24.03
CA ASN A 85 -34.81 16.64 -25.10
C ASN A 85 -35.18 17.63 -26.21
N LEU A 86 -34.22 17.90 -27.10
CA LEU A 86 -34.38 18.79 -28.25
C LEU A 86 -35.35 18.21 -29.30
N ALA A 87 -35.31 16.90 -29.54
CA ALA A 87 -36.18 16.24 -30.51
C ALA A 87 -37.68 16.43 -30.22
N GLN A 88 -38.07 16.60 -28.95
CA GLN A 88 -39.44 16.96 -28.58
C GLN A 88 -39.82 18.36 -29.08
N LEU A 89 -38.91 19.34 -29.01
CA LEU A 89 -39.16 20.69 -29.53
C LEU A 89 -39.23 20.68 -31.06
N ASP A 90 -38.37 19.90 -31.72
CA ASP A 90 -38.40 19.73 -33.18
C ASP A 90 -39.75 19.14 -33.62
N ALA A 91 -40.19 18.07 -32.96
CA ALA A 91 -41.50 17.46 -33.23
C ALA A 91 -42.68 18.40 -32.94
N ILE A 92 -42.57 19.29 -31.95
CA ILE A 92 -43.59 20.33 -31.71
C ILE A 92 -43.57 21.35 -32.83
N SER A 93 -42.39 21.78 -33.27
CA SER A 93 -42.22 22.73 -34.37
C SER A 93 -42.83 22.22 -35.67
N ASP A 94 -42.58 20.97 -36.03
CA ASP A 94 -43.15 20.34 -37.22
C ASP A 94 -44.68 20.34 -37.18
N ARG A 95 -45.25 20.05 -36.01
CA ARG A 95 -46.71 20.05 -35.79
C ARG A 95 -47.34 21.43 -35.80
N VAL A 96 -46.61 22.47 -35.40
CA VAL A 96 -47.08 23.87 -35.49
C VAL A 96 -47.06 24.36 -36.94
N GLN A 97 -46.13 23.86 -37.75
CA GLN A 97 -46.05 24.17 -39.18
C GLN A 97 -47.07 23.40 -40.02
N ASP A 98 -47.60 22.27 -39.52
CA ASP A 98 -48.64 21.49 -40.18
C ASP A 98 -50.02 22.18 -40.07
N PRO A 99 -50.59 22.70 -41.18
CA PRO A 99 -51.88 23.38 -41.16
C PRO A 99 -53.06 22.44 -40.85
N THR A 100 -52.84 21.13 -40.85
CA THR A 100 -53.86 20.11 -40.54
C THR A 100 -53.90 19.70 -39.07
N ASP A 101 -52.86 20.04 -38.29
CA ASP A 101 -52.83 19.77 -36.85
C ASP A 101 -53.70 20.79 -36.08
N ARG A 102 -54.26 20.36 -34.96
CA ARG A 102 -55.09 21.21 -34.06
C ARG A 102 -54.24 21.96 -33.04
N LEU A 103 -52.92 21.79 -33.07
CA LEU A 103 -51.99 22.40 -32.13
C LEU A 103 -51.87 23.90 -32.41
N LYS A 104 -52.37 24.73 -31.50
CA LYS A 104 -52.26 26.20 -31.57
C LYS A 104 -51.23 26.69 -30.57
N ILE A 105 -49.97 26.72 -31.00
CA ILE A 105 -48.87 27.36 -30.27
C ILE A 105 -48.40 28.55 -31.09
N ASP A 106 -48.17 29.67 -30.43
CA ASP A 106 -47.65 30.88 -31.05
C ASP A 106 -46.17 30.69 -31.47
N HIS A 107 -45.83 31.08 -32.70
CA HIS A 107 -44.48 30.93 -33.26
C HIS A 107 -43.44 31.71 -32.45
N ASP A 108 -43.80 32.89 -31.92
CA ASP A 108 -42.88 33.70 -31.12
C ASP A 108 -42.56 33.02 -29.79
N THR A 109 -43.54 32.33 -29.19
CA THR A 109 -43.35 31.56 -27.96
C THR A 109 -42.47 30.33 -28.18
N LEU A 110 -42.64 29.62 -29.31
CA LEU A 110 -41.76 28.50 -29.69
C LEU A 110 -40.32 28.98 -29.94
N ALA A 111 -40.15 30.10 -30.66
CA ALA A 111 -38.85 30.73 -30.91
C ALA A 111 -38.15 31.14 -29.61
N GLN A 112 -38.90 31.63 -28.61
CA GLN A 112 -38.35 31.93 -27.28
C GLN A 112 -37.80 30.69 -26.56
N VAL A 113 -38.46 29.53 -26.68
CA VAL A 113 -37.96 28.28 -26.07
C VAL A 113 -36.70 27.79 -26.78
N TYR A 114 -36.62 27.88 -28.12
CA TYR A 114 -35.35 27.63 -28.84
C TYR A 114 -34.25 28.60 -28.41
N GLY A 115 -34.57 29.89 -28.26
CA GLY A 115 -33.63 30.89 -27.76
C GLY A 115 -33.11 30.56 -26.35
N LEU A 116 -33.94 29.99 -25.48
CA LEU A 116 -33.49 29.48 -24.17
C LEU A 116 -32.54 28.28 -24.32
N VAL A 117 -32.85 27.33 -25.20
CA VAL A 117 -31.97 26.19 -25.49
C VAL A 117 -30.61 26.67 -25.97
N ASP A 118 -30.58 27.58 -26.95
CA ASP A 118 -29.34 28.14 -27.49
C ASP A 118 -28.57 28.95 -26.44
N LYS A 119 -29.27 29.72 -25.60
CA LYS A 119 -28.67 30.43 -24.46
C LYS A 119 -27.95 29.46 -23.52
N VAL A 120 -28.61 28.36 -23.12
CA VAL A 120 -28.01 27.33 -22.26
C VAL A 120 -26.85 26.63 -22.96
N ARG A 121 -27.01 26.27 -24.23
CA ARG A 121 -25.99 25.58 -25.02
C ARG A 121 -24.74 26.42 -25.17
N SER A 122 -24.86 27.67 -25.59
CA SER A 122 -23.74 28.60 -25.77
C SER A 122 -23.05 28.87 -24.43
N ALA A 123 -23.82 29.14 -23.36
CA ALA A 123 -23.24 29.41 -22.05
C ALA A 123 -22.38 28.25 -21.50
N VAL A 124 -22.75 27.00 -21.79
CA VAL A 124 -21.99 25.82 -21.33
C VAL A 124 -20.90 25.41 -22.33
N LYS A 125 -21.26 25.17 -23.60
CA LYS A 125 -20.32 24.64 -24.61
C LYS A 125 -19.29 25.66 -25.06
N GLU A 126 -19.65 26.93 -25.16
CA GLU A 126 -18.74 27.99 -25.60
C GLU A 126 -18.20 28.72 -24.37
N GLY A 127 -19.07 29.13 -23.45
CA GLY A 127 -18.70 29.91 -22.26
C GLY A 127 -17.73 29.19 -21.32
N MET A 128 -17.84 27.87 -21.15
CA MET A 128 -16.97 27.09 -20.23
C MET A 128 -15.91 26.24 -20.94
N ALA A 129 -15.78 26.33 -22.27
CA ALA A 129 -14.80 25.52 -23.01
C ALA A 129 -13.36 25.85 -22.61
N GLU A 130 -13.04 27.14 -22.52
CA GLU A 130 -11.70 27.60 -22.15
C GLU A 130 -11.34 27.20 -20.71
N ASP A 131 -12.28 27.39 -19.77
CA ASP A 131 -12.11 26.98 -18.38
C ASP A 131 -11.91 25.47 -18.24
N SER A 132 -12.71 24.67 -18.95
CA SER A 132 -12.61 23.21 -18.93
C SER A 132 -11.26 22.76 -19.47
N ALA A 133 -10.81 23.32 -20.61
CA ALA A 133 -9.51 23.02 -21.20
C ALA A 133 -8.35 23.47 -20.28
N LEU A 134 -8.49 24.61 -19.62
CA LEU A 134 -7.52 25.11 -18.65
C LEU A 134 -7.39 24.17 -17.45
N LEU A 135 -8.51 23.74 -16.86
CA LEU A 135 -8.53 22.80 -15.74
C LEU A 135 -7.98 21.42 -16.12
N GLU A 136 -8.22 20.94 -17.34
CA GLU A 136 -7.60 19.70 -17.85
C GLU A 136 -6.08 19.83 -17.93
N ARG A 137 -5.56 20.95 -18.44
CA ARG A 137 -4.11 21.21 -18.46
C ARG A 137 -3.53 21.27 -17.06
N LEU A 138 -4.20 21.93 -16.12
CA LEU A 138 -3.77 21.98 -14.71
C LEU A 138 -3.75 20.59 -14.08
N ARG A 139 -4.77 19.76 -14.32
CA ARG A 139 -4.79 18.35 -13.89
C ARG A 139 -3.58 17.60 -14.44
N ASP A 140 -3.25 17.77 -15.72
CA ASP A 140 -2.12 17.05 -16.33
C ASP A 140 -0.77 17.50 -15.74
N PHE A 141 -0.62 18.78 -15.42
CA PHE A 141 0.54 19.28 -14.69
C PHE A 141 0.63 18.72 -13.27
N MET A 142 -0.49 18.70 -12.55
CA MET A 142 -0.56 18.08 -11.22
C MET A 142 -0.20 16.60 -11.30
N HIS A 143 -0.74 15.85 -12.26
CA HIS A 143 -0.41 14.45 -12.49
C HIS A 143 1.08 14.24 -12.75
N LYS A 144 1.68 15.09 -13.59
CA LYS A 144 3.10 15.04 -13.97
C LYS A 144 4.02 15.30 -12.79
N TYR A 145 3.81 16.39 -12.04
CA TYR A 145 4.75 16.87 -11.03
C TYR A 145 4.44 16.40 -9.60
N CYS A 146 3.17 16.21 -9.24
CA CYS A 146 2.76 15.74 -7.91
C CYS A 146 2.80 14.20 -7.86
N GLN A 147 4.01 13.64 -7.98
CA GLN A 147 4.22 12.20 -7.88
C GLN A 147 4.31 11.74 -6.43
N SER A 148 3.75 10.56 -6.13
CA SER A 148 3.90 9.90 -4.82
C SER A 148 5.23 9.16 -4.70
N PHE A 149 5.81 8.69 -5.82
CA PHE A 149 6.94 7.75 -5.86
C PHE A 149 6.70 6.43 -5.11
N SER A 150 5.45 6.16 -4.73
CA SER A 150 5.03 4.99 -3.97
C SER A 150 4.41 3.93 -4.89
N PRO A 151 4.57 2.62 -4.62
CA PRO A 151 3.87 1.58 -5.34
C PRO A 151 2.34 1.65 -5.11
N ALA A 152 1.59 1.03 -6.02
CA ALA A 152 0.13 0.92 -5.90
C ALA A 152 -0.34 -0.05 -4.80
N GLU A 153 0.49 -1.03 -4.45
CA GLU A 153 0.21 -2.03 -3.42
C GLU A 153 0.93 -1.63 -2.13
N GLY A 154 0.22 -1.72 -1.01
CA GLY A 154 0.72 -1.19 0.26
C GLY A 154 1.54 -2.18 1.07
N GLU A 155 2.59 -1.66 1.70
CA GLU A 155 3.38 -2.35 2.73
C GLU A 155 2.96 -1.85 4.12
N VAL A 156 3.07 -2.72 5.14
CA VAL A 156 2.54 -2.54 6.51
C VAL A 156 3.09 -1.30 7.23
N TYR A 157 4.20 -0.72 6.77
CA TYR A 157 4.82 0.48 7.36
C TYR A 157 4.90 1.67 6.39
N MET A 158 4.16 1.63 5.28
CA MET A 158 4.17 2.67 4.24
C MET A 158 2.79 3.32 4.04
N GLU A 159 1.98 3.37 5.09
CA GLU A 159 0.59 3.82 5.02
C GLU A 159 0.46 5.24 4.46
N THR A 160 1.25 6.21 4.91
CA THR A 160 1.19 7.58 4.37
C THR A 160 1.48 7.62 2.87
N ALA A 161 2.49 6.87 2.41
CA ALA A 161 2.87 6.84 1.00
C ALA A 161 1.81 6.17 0.12
N THR A 162 1.20 5.10 0.61
CA THR A 162 0.19 4.32 -0.12
C THR A 162 -1.17 5.03 -0.12
N ASN A 163 -1.54 5.64 1.02
CA ASN A 163 -2.73 6.47 1.16
C ASN A 163 -2.65 7.71 0.28
N TYR A 164 -1.50 8.38 0.21
CA TYR A 164 -1.33 9.53 -0.67
C TYR A 164 -1.47 9.15 -2.15
N GLU A 165 -0.86 8.04 -2.59
CA GLU A 165 -1.03 7.55 -3.98
C GLU A 165 -2.50 7.21 -4.30
N LYS A 166 -3.23 6.62 -3.35
CA LYS A 166 -4.66 6.34 -3.50
C LYS A 166 -5.47 7.65 -3.57
N GLN A 167 -5.22 8.57 -2.66
CA GLN A 167 -5.90 9.87 -2.61
C GLN A 167 -5.66 10.67 -3.88
N LYS A 168 -4.41 10.73 -4.38
CA LYS A 168 -4.05 11.33 -5.66
C LYS A 168 -4.93 10.79 -6.80
N ARG A 169 -5.04 9.47 -6.94
CA ARG A 169 -5.85 8.84 -8.00
C ARG A 169 -7.34 9.16 -7.86
N GLU A 170 -7.85 9.16 -6.63
CA GLU A 170 -9.25 9.52 -6.36
C GLU A 170 -9.54 10.97 -6.74
N LEU A 171 -8.65 11.91 -6.38
CA LEU A 171 -8.77 13.33 -6.72
C LEU A 171 -8.65 13.55 -8.24
N GLU A 172 -7.68 12.92 -8.90
CA GLU A 172 -7.50 13.00 -10.36
C GLU A 172 -8.74 12.50 -11.12
N ASN A 173 -9.28 11.35 -10.69
CA ASN A 173 -10.50 10.79 -11.27
C ASN A 173 -11.70 11.70 -11.01
N ALA A 174 -11.83 12.25 -9.81
CA ALA A 174 -12.93 13.14 -9.46
C ALA A 174 -12.91 14.45 -10.27
N VAL A 175 -11.74 15.05 -10.46
CA VAL A 175 -11.57 16.22 -11.35
C VAL A 175 -11.97 15.84 -12.78
N THR A 176 -11.47 14.72 -13.29
CA THR A 176 -11.78 14.26 -14.66
C THR A 176 -13.27 14.03 -14.89
N VAL A 177 -13.94 13.35 -13.95
CA VAL A 177 -15.39 13.10 -14.05
C VAL A 177 -16.19 14.39 -14.02
N ASN A 178 -15.82 15.35 -13.17
CA ASN A 178 -16.52 16.64 -13.13
C ASN A 178 -16.35 17.41 -14.44
N LEU A 179 -15.14 17.46 -15.01
CA LEU A 179 -14.90 18.14 -16.29
C LEU A 179 -15.65 17.47 -17.46
N GLN A 180 -15.71 16.14 -17.48
CA GLN A 180 -16.49 15.39 -18.47
C GLN A 180 -17.99 15.65 -18.37
N ASN A 181 -18.50 15.89 -17.14
CA ASN A 181 -19.92 16.14 -16.91
C ASN A 181 -20.39 17.54 -17.35
N VAL A 182 -19.47 18.51 -17.53
CA VAL A 182 -19.81 19.89 -17.96
C VAL A 182 -20.57 19.90 -19.29
N PRO A 183 -20.03 19.36 -20.41
CA PRO A 183 -20.77 19.31 -21.68
C PRO A 183 -21.78 18.16 -21.74
N LEU A 184 -21.63 17.13 -20.89
CA LEU A 184 -22.44 15.91 -20.96
C LEU A 184 -23.94 16.18 -20.82
N MET A 185 -24.34 17.05 -19.90
CA MET A 185 -25.76 17.34 -19.67
C MET A 185 -26.42 18.02 -20.88
N VAL A 186 -25.68 18.88 -21.57
CA VAL A 186 -26.12 19.48 -22.84
C VAL A 186 -26.28 18.39 -23.91
N ASP A 187 -25.27 17.53 -24.05
CA ASP A 187 -25.30 16.44 -25.03
C ASP A 187 -26.42 15.44 -24.78
N MET A 188 -26.72 15.12 -23.51
CA MET A 188 -27.85 14.27 -23.14
C MET A 188 -29.20 14.91 -23.48
N PHE A 189 -29.34 16.23 -23.34
CA PHE A 189 -30.54 16.95 -23.74
C PHE A 189 -30.69 17.02 -25.27
N GLU A 190 -29.60 17.22 -26.00
CA GLU A 190 -29.62 17.29 -27.47
C GLU A 190 -29.89 15.93 -28.12
N LYS A 191 -29.24 14.87 -27.64
CA LYS A 191 -29.17 13.57 -28.34
C LYS A 191 -30.02 12.47 -27.71
N GLU A 192 -30.30 12.57 -26.41
CA GLU A 192 -30.95 11.49 -25.65
C GLU A 192 -32.19 12.01 -24.91
N ALA A 193 -32.32 11.71 -23.62
CA ALA A 193 -33.37 12.20 -22.74
C ALA A 193 -32.75 12.59 -21.40
N LEU A 194 -32.88 13.86 -21.04
CA LEU A 194 -32.43 14.44 -19.78
C LEU A 194 -33.59 14.60 -18.81
N LYS A 195 -33.49 13.94 -17.65
CA LYS A 195 -34.45 13.95 -16.55
C LYS A 195 -33.75 14.34 -15.26
N ILE A 196 -34.51 14.91 -14.32
CA ILE A 196 -33.95 15.43 -13.06
C ILE A 196 -33.10 14.41 -12.26
N HIS A 197 -33.42 13.11 -12.34
CA HIS A 197 -32.70 12.07 -11.60
C HIS A 197 -31.32 11.71 -12.19
N GLN A 198 -30.97 12.24 -13.36
CA GLN A 198 -29.65 12.10 -13.96
C GLN A 198 -28.67 13.17 -13.47
N PHE A 199 -29.17 14.24 -12.84
CA PHE A 199 -28.35 15.20 -12.12
C PHE A 199 -27.87 14.61 -10.79
N ASP A 200 -26.86 15.25 -10.20
CA ASP A 200 -26.44 14.91 -8.85
C ASP A 200 -27.45 15.32 -7.80
N PHE A 201 -27.19 14.88 -6.57
CA PHE A 201 -28.10 15.10 -5.46
C PHE A 201 -28.37 16.61 -5.23
N ILE A 202 -27.34 17.45 -5.35
CA ILE A 202 -27.45 18.89 -5.09
C ILE A 202 -28.30 19.56 -6.15
N MET A 203 -28.06 19.28 -7.42
CA MET A 203 -28.82 19.85 -8.54
C MET A 203 -30.24 19.30 -8.62
N LYS A 204 -30.45 18.02 -8.26
CA LYS A 204 -31.78 17.44 -8.11
C LYS A 204 -32.58 18.16 -7.03
N GLU A 205 -32.01 18.33 -5.84
CA GLU A 205 -32.68 19.04 -4.74
C GLU A 205 -32.99 20.50 -5.10
N ALA A 206 -32.06 21.18 -5.77
CA ALA A 206 -32.27 22.54 -6.28
C ALA A 206 -33.43 22.60 -7.28
N GLY A 207 -33.51 21.65 -8.21
CA GLY A 207 -34.58 21.58 -9.20
C GLY A 207 -35.96 21.27 -8.62
N GLU A 208 -36.02 20.38 -7.62
CA GLU A 208 -37.25 20.07 -6.89
C GLU A 208 -37.72 21.29 -6.09
N LYS A 209 -36.82 21.98 -5.39
CA LYS A 209 -37.12 23.19 -4.61
C LYS A 209 -37.56 24.36 -5.48
N ALA A 210 -36.91 24.56 -6.63
CA ALA A 210 -37.24 25.62 -7.56
C ALA A 210 -38.51 25.32 -8.38
N GLY A 211 -39.01 24.07 -8.36
CA GLY A 211 -40.20 23.66 -9.10
C GLY A 211 -39.98 23.47 -10.61
N CYS A 212 -38.75 23.17 -11.03
CA CYS A 212 -38.39 22.97 -12.45
C CYS A 212 -38.07 21.51 -12.81
N ALA A 213 -38.48 20.54 -12.00
CA ALA A 213 -38.18 19.12 -12.22
C ALA A 213 -38.65 18.57 -13.58
N GLN A 214 -39.70 19.16 -14.17
CA GLN A 214 -40.25 18.79 -15.47
C GLN A 214 -39.52 19.44 -16.66
N VAL A 215 -38.62 20.39 -16.39
CA VAL A 215 -37.83 21.13 -17.40
C VAL A 215 -36.37 21.09 -16.99
N ALA A 216 -35.77 19.91 -17.17
CA ALA A 216 -34.39 19.61 -16.82
C ALA A 216 -33.37 20.56 -17.49
N LEU A 217 -33.74 21.13 -18.66
CA LEU A 217 -32.96 22.13 -19.38
C LEU A 217 -32.50 23.30 -18.48
N LEU A 218 -33.36 23.77 -17.57
CA LEU A 218 -33.05 24.91 -16.69
C LEU A 218 -31.97 24.61 -15.65
N LEU A 219 -31.66 23.33 -15.43
CA LEU A 219 -30.63 22.88 -14.49
C LEU A 219 -29.27 22.64 -15.13
N ILE A 220 -29.17 22.64 -16.47
CA ILE A 220 -27.93 22.32 -17.17
C ILE A 220 -26.82 23.33 -16.86
N PHE A 221 -27.10 24.62 -16.97
CA PHE A 221 -26.12 25.67 -16.69
C PHE A 221 -25.64 25.71 -15.22
N PRO A 222 -26.53 25.72 -14.19
CA PRO A 222 -26.06 25.68 -12.80
C PRO A 222 -25.33 24.37 -12.46
N ALA A 223 -25.71 23.24 -13.07
CA ALA A 223 -24.98 21.98 -12.90
C ALA A 223 -23.56 22.06 -13.48
N ALA A 224 -23.41 22.65 -14.67
CA ALA A 224 -22.10 22.88 -15.28
C ALA A 224 -21.22 23.79 -14.39
N CYS A 225 -21.76 24.89 -13.87
CA CYS A 225 -21.07 25.75 -12.91
C CYS A 225 -20.64 24.97 -11.65
N HIS A 226 -21.53 24.10 -11.13
CA HIS A 226 -21.23 23.25 -9.98
C HIS A 226 -20.08 22.27 -10.26
N HIS A 227 -20.05 21.65 -11.44
CA HIS A 227 -18.99 20.75 -11.85
C HIS A 227 -17.64 21.44 -11.99
N VAL A 228 -17.59 22.63 -12.62
CA VAL A 228 -16.35 23.43 -12.73
C VAL A 228 -15.82 23.78 -11.34
N ARG A 229 -16.68 24.25 -10.43
CA ARG A 229 -16.29 24.55 -9.04
C ARG A 229 -15.77 23.33 -8.28
N ASN A 230 -16.42 22.17 -8.47
CA ASN A 230 -15.95 20.93 -7.87
C ASN A 230 -14.58 20.53 -8.44
N ALA A 231 -14.35 20.66 -9.75
CA ALA A 231 -13.05 20.39 -10.36
C ALA A 231 -11.95 21.31 -9.77
N CYS A 232 -12.23 22.62 -9.63
CA CYS A 232 -11.37 23.57 -8.94
C CYS A 232 -11.03 23.11 -7.51
N LYS A 233 -12.05 22.78 -6.71
CA LYS A 233 -11.87 22.28 -5.34
C LYS A 233 -11.03 20.99 -5.29
N GLY A 234 -11.22 20.09 -6.25
CA GLY A 234 -10.44 18.86 -6.37
C GLY A 234 -8.95 19.12 -6.60
N LEU A 235 -8.60 20.08 -7.45
CA LEU A 235 -7.22 20.51 -7.68
C LEU A 235 -6.61 21.16 -6.44
N GLU A 236 -7.37 22.00 -5.72
CA GLU A 236 -6.91 22.61 -4.47
C GLU A 236 -6.61 21.58 -3.39
N MET A 237 -7.51 20.62 -3.19
CA MET A 237 -7.32 19.53 -2.24
C MET A 237 -6.14 18.64 -2.60
N TRP A 238 -5.90 18.40 -3.89
CA TRP A 238 -4.74 17.64 -4.35
C TRP A 238 -3.44 18.38 -4.06
N MET A 239 -3.39 19.67 -4.36
CA MET A 239 -2.24 20.52 -4.03
C MET A 239 -1.96 20.54 -2.53
N GLU A 240 -2.98 20.68 -1.68
CA GLU A 240 -2.82 20.68 -0.22
C GLU A 240 -2.33 19.32 0.30
N ALA A 241 -2.87 18.22 -0.22
CA ALA A 241 -2.41 16.88 0.12
C ALA A 241 -0.95 16.68 -0.27
N ASP A 242 -0.54 17.13 -1.46
CA ASP A 242 0.85 17.00 -1.94
C ASP A 242 1.84 17.90 -1.18
N ALA A 243 1.41 19.11 -0.81
CA ALA A 243 2.21 20.04 -0.03
C ALA A 243 2.53 19.49 1.37
N ASN A 244 1.58 18.79 1.99
CA ASN A 244 1.77 18.19 3.32
C ASN A 244 2.46 16.82 3.28
N TYR A 245 2.48 16.16 2.12
CA TYR A 245 2.95 14.78 1.98
C TYR A 245 4.41 14.59 2.42
N ALA A 246 5.31 15.49 2.01
CA ALA A 246 6.72 15.41 2.38
C ALA A 246 6.92 15.48 3.91
N ARG A 247 6.17 16.37 4.60
CA ARG A 247 6.21 16.49 6.05
C ARG A 247 5.72 15.22 6.75
N TYR A 248 4.64 14.62 6.26
CA TYR A 248 4.14 13.37 6.85
C TYR A 248 5.13 12.21 6.66
N LEU A 249 5.80 12.13 5.50
CA LEU A 249 6.88 11.15 5.31
C LEU A 249 8.06 11.36 6.27
N GLU A 250 8.42 12.61 6.55
CA GLU A 250 9.48 12.92 7.52
C GLU A 250 9.13 12.41 8.93
N LEU A 251 7.88 12.62 9.37
CA LEU A 251 7.37 12.11 10.64
C LEU A 251 7.37 10.57 10.66
N ASP A 252 6.90 9.91 9.60
CA ASP A 252 6.91 8.45 9.50
C ASP A 252 8.33 7.86 9.55
N VAL A 253 9.30 8.52 8.90
CA VAL A 253 10.72 8.12 8.94
C VAL A 253 11.27 8.22 10.35
N ALA A 254 10.93 9.28 11.09
CA ALA A 254 11.34 9.45 12.48
C ALA A 254 10.71 8.40 13.39
N GLU A 255 9.39 8.22 13.33
CA GLU A 255 8.64 7.24 14.14
C GLU A 255 9.11 5.80 13.87
N LEU A 256 9.25 5.42 12.59
CA LEU A 256 9.73 4.09 12.22
C LEU A 256 11.20 3.88 12.64
N GLY A 257 12.00 4.95 12.63
CA GLY A 257 13.37 4.94 13.16
C GLY A 257 13.43 4.65 14.65
N GLU A 258 12.60 5.31 15.46
CA GLU A 258 12.50 5.05 16.90
C GLU A 258 11.99 3.62 17.17
N ARG A 259 11.00 3.16 16.41
CA ARG A 259 10.48 1.79 16.52
C ARG A 259 11.54 0.75 16.18
N ARG A 260 12.32 0.95 15.11
CA ARG A 260 13.45 0.07 14.75
C ARG A 260 14.49 0.03 15.87
N ALA A 261 14.86 1.17 16.44
CA ALA A 261 15.77 1.21 17.59
C ALA A 261 15.21 0.50 18.84
N GLY A 262 13.89 0.52 19.03
CA GLY A 262 13.21 -0.30 20.05
C GLY A 262 13.33 -1.81 19.78
N LEU A 263 13.13 -2.24 18.53
CA LEU A 263 13.26 -3.63 18.12
C LEU A 263 14.70 -4.14 18.22
N ASP A 264 15.70 -3.34 17.83
CA ASP A 264 17.12 -3.68 17.98
C ASP A 264 17.49 -3.93 19.45
N ARG A 265 16.99 -3.09 20.37
CA ARG A 265 17.15 -3.31 21.81
C ARG A 265 16.51 -4.62 22.27
N ALA A 266 15.32 -4.95 21.76
CA ALA A 266 14.65 -6.21 22.09
C ALA A 266 15.43 -7.44 21.56
N VAL A 267 15.98 -7.38 20.33
CA VAL A 267 16.85 -8.44 19.78
C VAL A 267 18.07 -8.64 20.69
N HIS A 268 18.73 -7.56 21.09
CA HIS A 268 19.88 -7.63 21.99
C HIS A 268 19.52 -8.26 23.35
N GLN A 269 18.40 -7.84 23.96
CA GLN A 269 17.92 -8.42 25.21
C GLN A 269 17.60 -9.92 25.09
N HIS A 270 16.95 -10.34 24.00
CA HIS A 270 16.70 -11.76 23.76
C HIS A 270 17.98 -12.58 23.53
N ALA A 271 18.98 -12.00 22.87
CA ALA A 271 20.28 -12.64 22.68
C ALA A 271 21.02 -12.83 24.01
N LEU A 272 21.01 -11.82 24.90
CA LEU A 272 21.57 -11.93 26.25
C LEU A 272 20.86 -13.01 27.07
N ALA A 273 19.52 -13.00 27.09
CA ALA A 273 18.73 -14.01 27.80
C ALA A 273 18.99 -15.43 27.27
N ALA A 274 19.14 -15.59 25.96
CA ALA A 274 19.50 -16.88 25.36
C ALA A 274 20.87 -17.36 25.86
N GLY A 275 21.87 -16.47 25.93
CA GLY A 275 23.19 -16.75 26.48
C GLY A 275 23.15 -17.17 27.97
N GLU A 276 22.34 -16.51 28.79
CA GLU A 276 22.13 -16.87 30.19
C GLU A 276 21.53 -18.28 30.35
N HIS A 277 20.49 -18.60 29.58
CA HIS A 277 19.88 -19.92 29.58
C HIS A 277 20.85 -21.02 29.09
N GLU A 278 21.68 -20.73 28.08
CA GLU A 278 22.73 -21.65 27.61
C GLU A 278 23.78 -21.92 28.69
N HIS A 279 24.22 -20.88 29.41
CA HIS A 279 25.15 -21.03 30.52
C HIS A 279 24.52 -21.87 31.64
N ARG A 280 23.26 -21.62 31.98
CA ARG A 280 22.51 -22.40 32.99
C ARG A 280 22.36 -23.86 32.59
N ILE A 281 22.06 -24.15 31.32
CA ILE A 281 22.02 -25.53 30.79
C ILE A 281 23.38 -26.22 30.97
N LYS A 282 24.48 -25.54 30.63
CA LYS A 282 25.83 -26.08 30.82
C LYS A 282 26.15 -26.35 32.30
N ALA A 283 25.71 -25.49 33.21
CA ALA A 283 25.86 -25.71 34.66
C ALA A 283 25.07 -26.95 35.12
N ILE A 284 23.79 -27.04 34.78
CA ILE A 284 22.94 -28.18 35.16
C ILE A 284 23.47 -29.50 34.58
N LEU A 285 23.95 -29.49 33.33
CA LEU A 285 24.55 -30.68 32.71
C LEU A 285 25.83 -31.15 33.43
N ARG A 286 26.66 -30.21 33.90
CA ARG A 286 27.84 -30.55 34.73
C ARG A 286 27.40 -31.20 36.03
N ASP A 287 26.44 -30.59 36.73
CA ASP A 287 25.92 -31.13 37.99
C ASP A 287 25.29 -32.51 37.80
N LEU A 288 24.47 -32.70 36.76
CA LEU A 288 23.92 -34.01 36.39
C LEU A 288 25.02 -35.04 36.12
N GLY A 289 26.12 -34.64 35.47
CA GLY A 289 27.29 -35.48 35.29
C GLY A 289 27.90 -35.93 36.61
N THR A 290 28.05 -35.01 37.57
CA THR A 290 28.58 -35.34 38.92
C THR A 290 27.66 -36.28 39.70
N PHE A 291 26.34 -36.04 39.69
CA PHE A 291 25.37 -36.89 40.37
C PHE A 291 25.25 -38.27 39.72
N THR A 292 25.28 -38.34 38.39
CA THR A 292 25.27 -39.60 37.65
C THR A 292 26.50 -40.44 37.97
N ALA A 293 27.69 -39.82 37.98
CA ALA A 293 28.92 -40.51 38.35
C ALA A 293 28.90 -40.99 39.82
N ALA A 294 28.38 -40.17 40.75
CA ALA A 294 28.24 -40.54 42.15
C ALA A 294 27.26 -41.70 42.36
N LEU A 295 26.09 -41.67 41.69
CA LEU A 295 25.10 -42.75 41.74
C LEU A 295 25.66 -44.04 41.14
N LYS A 296 26.43 -43.97 40.05
CA LYS A 296 27.13 -45.14 39.47
C LYS A 296 28.10 -45.78 40.47
N LYS A 297 28.84 -44.97 41.24
CA LYS A 297 29.72 -45.46 42.32
C LYS A 297 28.95 -46.05 43.51
N LEU A 298 27.76 -45.52 43.80
CA LEU A 298 26.90 -45.98 44.90
C LEU A 298 26.02 -47.19 44.53
N ALA A 299 25.80 -47.48 43.25
CA ALA A 299 24.99 -48.59 42.78
C ALA A 299 25.36 -49.97 43.39
N PRO A 300 26.64 -50.39 43.42
CA PRO A 300 27.00 -51.66 44.06
C PRO A 300 26.78 -51.61 45.59
N LYS A 301 27.03 -50.45 46.23
CA LYS A 301 26.78 -50.28 47.67
C LYS A 301 25.27 -50.36 47.99
N LYS A 302 24.42 -49.78 47.14
CA LYS A 302 22.96 -49.88 47.28
C LYS A 302 22.50 -51.33 47.27
N LYS A 303 22.94 -52.12 46.28
CA LYS A 303 22.62 -53.55 46.21
C LYS A 303 23.09 -54.33 47.45
N ALA A 304 24.29 -54.02 47.96
CA ALA A 304 24.80 -54.65 49.17
C ALA A 304 23.96 -54.27 50.41
N LEU A 305 23.59 -53.00 50.56
CA LEU A 305 22.73 -52.52 51.65
C LEU A 305 21.32 -53.13 51.58
N GLU A 306 20.76 -53.31 50.37
CA GLU A 306 19.45 -53.97 50.17
C GLU A 306 19.50 -55.45 50.57
N ALA A 307 20.59 -56.15 50.22
CA ALA A 307 20.78 -57.55 50.62
C ALA A 307 21.00 -57.69 52.14
N GLU A 308 21.76 -56.78 52.75
CA GLU A 308 22.00 -56.74 54.19
C GLU A 308 20.71 -56.41 54.97
N GLU A 309 19.91 -55.47 54.48
CA GLU A 309 18.60 -55.15 55.05
C GLU A 309 17.64 -56.34 54.96
N ALA A 310 17.60 -57.05 53.82
CA ALA A 310 16.79 -58.25 53.66
C ALA A 310 17.20 -59.34 54.67
N GLY A 311 18.51 -59.59 54.81
CA GLY A 311 19.03 -60.56 55.77
C GLY A 311 18.77 -60.17 57.23
N LEU A 312 18.91 -58.89 57.59
CA LEU A 312 18.59 -58.43 58.95
C LEU A 312 17.08 -58.45 59.25
N ARG A 313 16.23 -58.23 58.25
CA ARG A 313 14.77 -58.38 58.41
C ARG A 313 14.37 -59.83 58.62
N GLU A 314 14.98 -60.75 57.89
CA GLU A 314 14.81 -62.19 58.07
C GLU A 314 15.32 -62.63 59.46
N GLU A 315 16.52 -62.19 59.87
CA GLU A 315 17.05 -62.45 61.21
C GLU A 315 16.15 -61.87 62.32
N ASN A 316 15.62 -60.66 62.15
CA ASN A 316 14.70 -60.06 63.10
C ASN A 316 13.40 -60.87 63.20
N HIS A 317 12.89 -61.34 62.05
CA HIS A 317 11.71 -62.21 62.00
C HIS A 317 11.95 -63.54 62.72
N ASP A 318 13.08 -64.20 62.46
CA ASP A 318 13.44 -65.45 63.11
C ASP A 318 13.60 -65.29 64.63
N VAL A 319 14.23 -64.19 65.08
CA VAL A 319 14.37 -63.87 66.50
C VAL A 319 13.01 -63.62 67.16
N LEU A 320 12.06 -62.97 66.46
CA LEU A 320 10.69 -62.77 66.95
C LEU A 320 9.95 -64.10 67.08
N VAL A 321 10.02 -64.96 66.07
CA VAL A 321 9.38 -66.29 66.09
C VAL A 321 9.98 -67.17 67.19
N ASP A 322 11.31 -67.18 67.37
CA ASP A 322 11.96 -67.96 68.44
C ASP A 322 11.62 -67.41 69.83
N LEU A 323 11.53 -66.08 69.99
CA LEU A 323 11.03 -65.45 71.21
C LEU A 323 9.62 -65.92 71.54
N ASP A 324 8.68 -65.83 70.59
CA ASP A 324 7.28 -66.23 70.80
C ASP A 324 7.17 -67.72 71.21
N ILE A 325 7.91 -68.61 70.53
CA ILE A 325 7.94 -70.05 70.84
C ILE A 325 8.51 -70.30 72.24
N LYS A 326 9.61 -69.64 72.60
CA LYS A 326 10.26 -69.84 73.90
C LYS A 326 9.48 -69.19 75.03
N GLU A 327 8.87 -68.04 74.82
CA GLU A 327 7.99 -67.41 75.79
C GLU A 327 6.75 -68.26 76.08
N TYR A 328 6.15 -68.85 75.04
CA TYR A 328 5.07 -69.82 75.18
C TYR A 328 5.50 -71.05 76.01
N ARG A 329 6.66 -71.65 75.68
CA ARG A 329 7.23 -72.78 76.44
C ARG A 329 7.58 -72.41 77.89
N ARG A 330 8.06 -71.18 78.14
CA ARG A 330 8.33 -70.68 79.49
C ARG A 330 7.03 -70.56 80.29
N GLN A 331 5.97 -70.03 79.68
CA GLN A 331 4.65 -69.95 80.30
C GLN A 331 4.08 -71.34 80.59
N GLU A 332 4.21 -72.29 79.67
CA GLU A 332 3.82 -73.69 79.84
C GLU A 332 4.56 -74.37 81.01
N MET A 333 5.90 -74.26 81.07
CA MET A 333 6.69 -74.81 82.19
C MET A 333 6.34 -74.19 83.53
N LYS A 334 5.99 -72.90 83.55
CA LYS A 334 5.53 -72.20 84.76
C LYS A 334 4.16 -72.72 85.22
N MET A 335 3.23 -72.95 84.29
CA MET A 335 1.91 -73.51 84.57
C MET A 335 1.98 -74.96 85.09
N LEU A 336 2.99 -75.72 84.65
CA LEU A 336 3.25 -77.10 85.07
C LEU A 336 4.08 -77.22 86.37
N GLY A 337 4.46 -76.10 87.00
CA GLY A 337 5.21 -76.10 88.28
C GLY A 337 6.69 -76.47 88.17
N HIS A 338 7.32 -76.24 87.00
CA HIS A 338 8.74 -76.49 86.76
C HIS A 338 9.61 -75.23 86.82
N ASP A 339 9.14 -74.20 87.51
CA ASP A 339 9.76 -72.87 87.65
C ASP A 339 11.11 -72.89 88.42
N ALA A 340 11.36 -73.91 89.23
CA ALA A 340 12.66 -74.12 89.91
C ALA A 340 13.64 -75.05 89.15
N SER A 341 13.30 -75.48 87.93
CA SER A 341 14.15 -76.40 87.15
C SER A 341 15.32 -75.69 86.47
N ASP A 342 16.49 -76.33 86.43
CA ASP A 342 17.64 -75.88 85.63
C ASP A 342 17.28 -75.61 84.16
N LYS A 343 16.31 -76.35 83.61
CA LYS A 343 15.81 -76.15 82.24
C LYS A 343 15.04 -74.84 82.09
N PHE A 344 14.28 -74.44 83.12
CA PHE A 344 13.54 -73.18 83.14
C PHE A 344 14.50 -71.97 83.25
N THR A 345 15.54 -72.09 84.07
CA THR A 345 16.59 -71.06 84.20
C THR A 345 17.34 -70.87 82.88
N LYS A 346 17.71 -71.96 82.19
CA LYS A 346 18.34 -71.90 80.86
C LYS A 346 17.42 -71.27 79.81
N LEU A 347 16.14 -71.66 79.77
CA LEU A 347 15.16 -71.07 78.84
C LEU A 347 14.95 -69.57 79.09
N THR A 348 14.96 -69.15 80.36
CA THR A 348 14.84 -67.73 80.73
C THR A 348 16.07 -66.94 80.27
N GLN A 349 17.28 -67.48 80.46
CA GLN A 349 18.52 -66.87 79.96
C GLN A 349 18.54 -66.78 78.43
N GLU A 350 18.02 -67.78 77.72
CA GLU A 350 17.89 -67.75 76.25
C GLU A 350 16.90 -66.66 75.78
N ILE A 351 15.76 -66.52 76.46
CA ILE A 351 14.77 -65.45 76.19
C ILE A 351 15.39 -64.07 76.44
N ASP A 352 16.12 -63.89 77.53
CA ASP A 352 16.80 -62.62 77.84
C ASP A 352 17.87 -62.29 76.77
N THR A 353 18.61 -63.29 76.32
CA THR A 353 19.62 -63.14 75.26
C THR A 353 18.98 -62.73 73.93
N LEU A 354 17.87 -63.36 73.54
CA LEU A 354 17.12 -62.99 72.33
C LEU A 354 16.46 -61.61 72.46
N SER A 355 15.93 -61.29 73.64
CA SER A 355 15.32 -59.99 73.96
C SER A 355 16.34 -58.85 73.90
N MET A 356 17.61 -59.10 74.24
CA MET A 356 18.68 -58.13 74.05
C MET A 356 19.18 -58.03 72.59
N ARG A 357 19.09 -59.12 71.82
CA ARG A 357 19.53 -59.16 70.42
C ARG A 357 18.60 -58.36 69.50
N ARG A 358 17.29 -58.38 69.73
CA ARG A 358 16.30 -57.65 68.91
C ARG A 358 16.57 -56.13 68.81
N PRO A 359 16.72 -55.37 69.91
CA PRO A 359 17.06 -53.95 69.85
C PRO A 359 18.38 -53.65 69.11
N ALA A 360 19.32 -54.60 69.11
CA ALA A 360 20.56 -54.45 68.37
C ALA A 360 20.34 -54.62 66.85
N ILE A 361 19.46 -55.53 66.43
CA ILE A 361 19.05 -55.68 65.02
C ILE A 361 18.25 -54.45 64.56
N ASP A 362 17.32 -53.95 65.38
CA ASP A 362 16.54 -52.74 65.07
C ASP A 362 17.44 -51.51 64.87
N ARG A 363 18.45 -51.31 65.74
CA ARG A 363 19.44 -50.23 65.55
C ARG A 363 20.23 -50.37 64.24
N LYS A 364 20.61 -51.58 63.86
CA LYS A 364 21.30 -51.83 62.58
C LYS A 364 20.39 -51.54 61.38
N LEU A 365 19.11 -51.92 61.45
CA LEU A 365 18.12 -51.59 60.43
C LEU A 365 17.96 -50.06 60.30
N ASP A 366 17.89 -49.32 61.41
CA ASP A 366 17.83 -47.86 61.39
C ASP A 366 19.09 -47.23 60.74
N GLU A 367 20.27 -47.77 61.03
CA GLU A 367 21.53 -47.32 60.41
C GLU A 367 21.59 -47.61 58.91
N LEU A 368 21.09 -48.77 58.47
CA LEU A 368 20.96 -49.11 57.06
C LEU A 368 19.96 -48.19 56.36
N GLN A 369 18.82 -47.91 56.99
CA GLN A 369 17.83 -46.98 56.46
C GLN A 369 18.42 -45.59 56.23
N LYS A 370 19.21 -45.06 57.17
CA LYS A 370 19.94 -43.79 57.00
C LYS A 370 20.89 -43.83 55.80
N LYS A 371 21.62 -44.92 55.60
CA LYS A 371 22.54 -45.09 54.46
C LYS A 371 21.79 -45.18 53.12
N GLN A 372 20.64 -45.86 53.09
CA GLN A 372 19.78 -45.93 51.91
C GLN A 372 19.16 -44.57 51.57
N ASN A 373 18.73 -43.81 52.57
CA ASN A 373 18.17 -42.46 52.37
C ASN A 373 19.15 -41.54 51.64
N ILE A 374 20.46 -41.60 51.94
CA ILE A 374 21.49 -40.82 51.22
C ILE A 374 21.50 -41.13 49.71
N VAL A 375 21.29 -42.39 49.34
CA VAL A 375 21.24 -42.79 47.92
C VAL A 375 19.95 -42.28 47.27
N THR A 376 18.82 -42.41 47.98
CA THR A 376 17.51 -41.90 47.54
C THR A 376 17.53 -40.38 47.36
N ASP A 377 18.12 -39.62 48.27
CA ASP A 377 18.24 -38.17 48.20
C ASP A 377 19.04 -37.72 46.98
N LYS A 378 20.15 -38.41 46.69
CA LYS A 378 20.94 -38.15 45.47
C LYS A 378 20.16 -38.47 44.20
N GLN A 379 19.34 -39.51 44.22
CA GLN A 379 18.50 -39.88 43.09
C GLN A 379 17.38 -38.86 42.87
N ASN A 380 16.72 -38.41 43.94
CA ASN A 380 15.73 -37.34 43.90
C ASN A 380 16.34 -36.04 43.39
N ARG A 381 17.54 -35.67 43.84
CA ARG A 381 18.23 -34.47 43.37
C ARG A 381 18.57 -34.53 41.89
N ARG A 382 18.98 -35.70 41.38
CA ARG A 382 19.18 -35.92 39.94
C ARG A 382 17.88 -35.70 39.17
N THR A 383 16.77 -36.31 39.60
CA THR A 383 15.47 -36.15 38.92
C THR A 383 15.01 -34.69 38.92
N GLN A 384 15.24 -33.95 40.01
CA GLN A 384 14.96 -32.51 40.08
C GLN A 384 15.78 -31.71 39.05
N LEU A 385 17.08 -32.00 38.94
CA LEU A 385 17.96 -31.35 37.95
C LEU A 385 17.56 -31.71 36.51
N GLU A 386 17.10 -32.94 36.25
CA GLU A 386 16.58 -33.34 34.92
C GLU A 386 15.30 -32.55 34.56
N ALA A 387 14.39 -32.37 35.51
CA ALA A 387 13.19 -31.54 35.32
C ALA A 387 13.53 -30.05 35.11
N GLU A 388 14.48 -29.53 35.89
CA GLU A 388 14.98 -28.16 35.72
C GLU A 388 15.64 -27.97 34.35
N LEU A 389 16.44 -28.94 33.89
CA LEU A 389 17.07 -28.92 32.57
C LEU A 389 16.02 -28.79 31.46
N GLU A 390 14.95 -29.58 31.51
CA GLU A 390 13.91 -29.54 30.49
C GLU A 390 13.13 -28.23 30.51
N LYS A 391 12.87 -27.68 31.70
CA LYS A 391 12.28 -26.33 31.85
C LYS A 391 13.15 -25.25 31.19
N VAL A 392 14.45 -25.20 31.52
CA VAL A 392 15.37 -24.19 30.96
C VAL A 392 15.55 -24.38 29.45
N ARG A 393 15.50 -25.61 28.94
CA ARG A 393 15.47 -25.87 27.48
C ARG A 393 14.21 -25.31 26.82
N GLY A 394 13.06 -25.46 27.47
CA GLY A 394 11.80 -24.86 27.01
C GLY A 394 11.88 -23.34 26.93
N GLU A 395 12.40 -22.70 27.99
CA GLU A 395 12.63 -21.26 28.07
C GLU A 395 13.58 -20.78 26.95
N LEU A 396 14.71 -21.46 26.76
CA LEU A 396 15.66 -21.15 25.68
C LEU A 396 15.01 -21.21 24.29
N ARG A 397 14.17 -22.23 24.03
CA ARG A 397 13.43 -22.33 22.75
C ARG A 397 12.47 -21.16 22.56
N ALA A 398 11.76 -20.76 23.61
CA ALA A 398 10.84 -19.63 23.57
C ALA A 398 11.57 -18.31 23.30
N VAL A 399 12.68 -18.06 24.00
CA VAL A 399 13.51 -16.85 23.80
C VAL A 399 14.10 -16.81 22.39
N ARG A 400 14.63 -17.92 21.87
CA ARG A 400 15.14 -17.97 20.48
C ARG A 400 14.05 -17.71 19.45
N LYS A 401 12.83 -18.21 19.67
CA LYS A 401 11.68 -17.92 18.79
C LYS A 401 11.30 -16.43 18.83
N ALA A 402 11.31 -15.81 20.01
CA ALA A 402 11.07 -14.38 20.18
C ALA A 402 12.15 -13.53 19.50
N ALA A 403 13.43 -13.89 19.68
CA ALA A 403 14.58 -13.26 19.02
C ALA A 403 14.41 -13.27 17.50
N ARG A 404 14.16 -14.43 16.92
CA ARG A 404 13.98 -14.56 15.46
C ARG A 404 12.79 -13.76 14.93
N LYS A 405 11.70 -13.67 15.70
CA LYS A 405 10.55 -12.83 15.34
C LYS A 405 10.94 -11.35 15.35
N ALA A 406 11.69 -10.91 16.37
CA ALA A 406 12.16 -9.54 16.46
C ALA A 406 13.15 -9.19 15.33
N GLU A 407 14.09 -10.08 15.00
CA GLU A 407 15.03 -9.92 13.87
C GLU A 407 14.29 -9.73 12.54
N VAL A 408 13.31 -10.57 12.24
CA VAL A 408 12.49 -10.44 11.01
C VAL A 408 11.73 -9.10 10.98
N GLU A 409 11.26 -8.62 12.13
CA GLU A 409 10.59 -7.31 12.19
C GLU A 409 11.57 -6.14 12.07
N VAL A 410 12.82 -6.26 12.56
CA VAL A 410 13.89 -5.28 12.32
C VAL A 410 14.17 -5.18 10.82
N GLU A 411 14.38 -6.31 10.14
CA GLU A 411 14.67 -6.34 8.69
C GLU A 411 13.54 -5.67 7.88
N LYS A 412 12.27 -5.98 8.22
CA LYS A 412 11.11 -5.35 7.59
C LYS A 412 11.05 -3.85 7.84
N ALA A 413 11.27 -3.43 9.09
CA ALA A 413 11.26 -2.02 9.45
C ALA A 413 12.38 -1.27 8.73
N GLU A 414 13.59 -1.83 8.65
CA GLU A 414 14.73 -1.24 7.96
C GLU A 414 14.49 -1.11 6.44
N ALA A 415 13.96 -2.15 5.80
CA ALA A 415 13.61 -2.09 4.37
C ALA A 415 12.55 -1.01 4.07
N CYS A 416 11.51 -0.90 4.91
CA CYS A 416 10.49 0.12 4.77
C CYS A 416 11.05 1.53 5.02
N LEU A 417 11.93 1.67 6.01
CA LEU A 417 12.54 2.94 6.39
C LEU A 417 13.45 3.47 5.28
N GLU A 418 14.30 2.63 4.69
CA GLU A 418 15.12 2.99 3.53
C GLU A 418 14.25 3.45 2.35
N ARG A 419 13.12 2.77 2.13
CA ARG A 419 12.18 3.14 1.08
C ARG A 419 11.47 4.47 1.36
N LEU A 420 11.01 4.71 2.57
CA LEU A 420 10.41 6.00 2.97
C LEU A 420 11.43 7.14 2.83
N ARG A 421 12.69 6.92 3.23
CA ARG A 421 13.78 7.88 3.02
C ARG A 421 14.02 8.16 1.55
N GLU A 422 13.99 7.13 0.70
CA GLU A 422 14.14 7.31 -0.75
C GLU A 422 12.98 8.13 -1.32
N ILE A 423 11.73 7.79 -0.98
CA ILE A 423 10.54 8.53 -1.42
C ILE A 423 10.62 9.99 -0.96
N HIS A 424 10.91 10.23 0.32
CA HIS A 424 11.07 11.57 0.88
C HIS A 424 12.18 12.35 0.14
N ARG A 425 13.33 11.72 -0.10
CA ARG A 425 14.43 12.32 -0.88
C ARG A 425 13.98 12.66 -2.30
N LEU A 426 13.30 11.76 -2.99
CA LEU A 426 12.78 12.02 -4.35
C LEU A 426 11.79 13.18 -4.33
N LYS A 427 10.94 13.27 -3.32
CA LYS A 427 9.92 14.32 -3.19
C LYS A 427 10.51 15.71 -2.94
N VAL A 428 11.56 15.80 -2.12
CA VAL A 428 12.18 17.08 -1.73
C VAL A 428 13.32 17.50 -2.66
N ALA A 429 13.98 16.55 -3.34
CA ALA A 429 15.14 16.85 -4.17
C ALA A 429 14.77 17.72 -5.40
N PRO A 430 15.44 18.87 -5.60
CA PRO A 430 15.16 19.76 -6.73
C PRO A 430 15.48 19.12 -8.09
N ASP A 431 16.42 18.18 -8.11
CA ASP A 431 16.83 17.48 -9.34
C ASP A 431 15.76 16.48 -9.82
N THR A 432 14.86 16.03 -8.93
CA THR A 432 13.73 15.15 -9.32
C THR A 432 12.79 15.85 -10.29
N LEU A 433 12.48 17.13 -10.06
CA LEU A 433 11.63 17.91 -10.97
C LEU A 433 12.30 18.08 -12.33
N LYS A 434 13.62 18.30 -12.36
CA LYS A 434 14.39 18.35 -13.60
C LYS A 434 14.31 17.02 -14.36
N LYS A 435 14.43 15.89 -13.65
CA LYS A 435 14.29 14.56 -14.25
C LYS A 435 12.89 14.34 -14.81
N ILE A 436 11.84 14.63 -14.04
CA ILE A 436 10.44 14.53 -14.48
C ILE A 436 10.17 15.42 -15.70
N TYR A 437 10.65 16.66 -15.69
CA TYR A 437 10.45 17.59 -16.80
C TYR A 437 11.01 17.05 -18.12
N HIS A 438 12.22 16.48 -18.09
CA HIS A 438 12.89 15.90 -19.25
C HIS A 438 12.54 14.43 -19.53
N GLY A 439 11.61 13.83 -18.79
CA GLY A 439 11.26 12.40 -18.95
C GLY A 439 12.37 11.44 -18.55
N MET A 440 13.35 11.88 -17.74
CA MET A 440 14.42 11.04 -17.22
C MET A 440 13.95 10.22 -16.00
N PRO A 441 14.48 9.00 -15.80
CA PRO A 441 14.14 8.21 -14.62
C PRO A 441 14.56 8.92 -13.32
N ALA A 442 13.58 9.13 -12.42
CA ALA A 442 13.80 9.82 -11.15
C ALA A 442 14.66 9.01 -10.17
N SER A 443 14.47 7.67 -10.12
CA SER A 443 15.24 6.77 -9.28
C SER A 443 16.53 6.30 -9.99
N PRO A 444 17.68 6.23 -9.30
CA PRO A 444 18.85 5.55 -9.82
C PRO A 444 18.48 4.10 -10.14
N ARG A 445 18.71 3.69 -11.40
CA ARG A 445 18.45 2.33 -11.90
C ARG A 445 19.10 1.28 -11.00
N HIS A 446 18.39 0.75 -10.00
CA HIS A 446 18.60 -0.56 -9.36
C HIS A 446 17.55 -0.88 -8.28
N MET A 447 16.28 -0.54 -8.52
CA MET A 447 15.19 -1.27 -7.87
C MET A 447 14.69 -2.32 -8.86
N PRO A 448 14.76 -3.63 -8.56
CA PRO A 448 14.05 -4.61 -9.35
C PRO A 448 12.57 -4.24 -9.23
N LEU A 449 12.04 -3.65 -10.30
CA LEU A 449 10.60 -3.55 -10.49
C LEU A 449 10.07 -4.96 -10.28
N PHE A 450 9.32 -5.12 -9.19
CA PHE A 450 8.62 -6.33 -8.81
C PHE A 450 8.23 -7.13 -10.04
N ALA A 451 8.87 -8.29 -10.20
CA ALA A 451 8.51 -9.29 -11.18
C ALA A 451 7.10 -9.77 -10.84
N GLY A 452 6.09 -9.11 -11.40
CA GLY A 452 4.72 -9.47 -11.07
C GLY A 452 3.69 -8.38 -11.30
N LYS A 453 3.70 -7.72 -12.46
CA LYS A 453 2.50 -7.25 -13.20
C LYS A 453 2.96 -6.36 -14.34
N LYS A 454 2.33 -6.53 -15.50
CA LYS A 454 2.57 -5.79 -16.74
C LYS A 454 2.56 -4.28 -16.45
N SER A 455 3.74 -3.70 -16.23
CA SER A 455 3.97 -2.27 -16.39
C SER A 455 3.31 -1.88 -17.72
N LYS A 456 2.49 -0.81 -17.73
CA LYS A 456 2.06 -0.18 -18.98
C LYS A 456 3.33 -0.03 -19.82
N LYS A 457 3.48 -0.86 -20.87
CA LYS A 457 4.66 -0.84 -21.74
C LYS A 457 4.88 0.62 -22.10
N ASP A 458 6.05 1.15 -21.78
CA ASP A 458 6.45 2.49 -22.17
C ASP A 458 6.11 2.65 -23.66
N LYS A 459 5.38 3.71 -24.02
CA LYS A 459 4.95 3.93 -25.41
C LYS A 459 6.14 3.87 -26.35
N LEU A 460 7.28 4.42 -25.93
CA LEU A 460 8.51 4.35 -26.70
C LEU A 460 9.04 2.92 -26.79
N ASP A 461 8.96 2.10 -25.74
CA ASP A 461 9.38 0.68 -25.82
C ASP A 461 8.47 -0.14 -26.73
N MET A 462 7.16 0.11 -26.70
CA MET A 462 6.20 -0.51 -27.61
C MET A 462 6.51 -0.15 -29.07
N VAL A 463 6.77 1.13 -29.32
CA VAL A 463 7.11 1.65 -30.65
C VAL A 463 8.46 1.12 -31.11
N CYS A 464 9.50 1.16 -30.28
CA CYS A 464 10.80 0.55 -30.58
C CYS A 464 10.65 -0.94 -30.88
N GLN A 465 9.83 -1.68 -30.13
CA GLN A 465 9.57 -3.10 -30.38
C GLN A 465 8.89 -3.32 -31.74
N LEU A 466 7.93 -2.47 -32.11
CA LEU A 466 7.27 -2.53 -33.42
C LEU A 466 8.25 -2.24 -34.55
N VAL A 467 9.08 -1.20 -34.40
CA VAL A 467 10.11 -0.83 -35.38
C VAL A 467 11.12 -1.96 -35.54
N VAL A 468 11.59 -2.56 -34.45
CA VAL A 468 12.51 -3.72 -34.47
C VAL A 468 11.96 -4.89 -35.29
N GLN A 469 10.67 -5.18 -35.17
CA GLN A 469 10.00 -6.27 -35.89
C GLN A 469 9.77 -6.00 -37.38
N THR A 470 9.99 -4.76 -37.84
CA THR A 470 9.59 -4.33 -39.19
C THR A 470 10.69 -3.64 -39.98
N ILE A 471 11.72 -3.10 -39.34
CA ILE A 471 12.78 -2.32 -40.00
C ILE A 471 13.76 -3.20 -40.79
N ASP A 472 13.87 -4.48 -40.45
CA ASP A 472 14.77 -5.46 -41.10
C ASP A 472 16.18 -4.90 -41.32
N THR A 473 16.68 -4.90 -42.56
CA THR A 473 18.05 -4.49 -42.92
C THR A 473 18.28 -2.98 -42.87
N ASP A 474 17.22 -2.16 -42.81
CA ASP A 474 17.35 -0.69 -42.78
C ASP A 474 17.70 -0.14 -41.39
N TRP A 475 17.86 -0.99 -40.37
CA TRP A 475 18.19 -0.55 -39.02
C TRP A 475 19.48 0.28 -38.95
N VAL A 476 20.44 0.00 -39.84
CA VAL A 476 21.72 0.74 -39.95
C VAL A 476 21.47 2.17 -40.41
N ARG A 477 20.67 2.34 -41.48
CA ARG A 477 20.27 3.66 -42.01
C ARG A 477 19.43 4.42 -40.98
N LEU A 478 18.56 3.72 -40.26
CA LEU A 478 17.81 4.28 -39.15
C LEU A 478 18.75 4.81 -38.07
N TYR A 479 19.71 4.01 -37.61
CA TYR A 479 20.63 4.39 -36.53
C TYR A 479 21.48 5.61 -36.87
N HIS A 480 21.92 5.74 -38.13
CA HIS A 480 22.61 6.95 -38.61
C HIS A 480 21.75 8.22 -38.55
N THR A 481 20.44 8.07 -38.75
CA THR A 481 19.50 9.17 -38.88
C THR A 481 18.85 9.55 -37.55
N LEU A 482 19.00 8.69 -36.53
CA LEU A 482 18.46 8.95 -35.20
C LEU A 482 19.13 10.18 -34.56
N PRO A 483 18.36 11.10 -33.97
CA PRO A 483 18.92 12.24 -33.28
C PRO A 483 19.58 11.78 -31.97
N PHE A 484 20.73 12.38 -31.64
CA PHE A 484 21.41 12.21 -30.36
C PHE A 484 21.44 13.53 -29.59
N HIS A 485 21.32 13.43 -28.26
CA HIS A 485 21.40 14.58 -27.37
C HIS A 485 22.17 14.15 -26.11
N PRO A 486 23.43 14.61 -25.94
CA PRO A 486 24.18 15.53 -26.82
C PRO A 486 24.46 14.95 -28.24
N PRO A 487 24.68 15.80 -29.26
CA PRO A 487 25.04 15.34 -30.61
C PRO A 487 26.29 14.46 -30.59
N ARG A 488 26.29 13.38 -31.37
CA ARG A 488 27.42 12.46 -31.48
C ARG A 488 28.07 12.58 -32.84
N GLY A 489 29.39 12.49 -32.88
CA GLY A 489 30.16 12.54 -34.12
C GLY A 489 29.85 11.32 -35.01
N HIS A 490 29.92 11.52 -36.32
CA HIS A 490 29.61 10.47 -37.30
C HIS A 490 30.50 9.22 -37.15
N HIS A 491 31.78 9.41 -36.80
CA HIS A 491 32.71 8.30 -36.53
C HIS A 491 32.23 7.41 -35.37
N ILE A 492 31.75 8.01 -34.27
CA ILE A 492 31.25 7.28 -33.10
C ILE A 492 30.00 6.46 -33.46
N ILE A 493 29.13 7.02 -34.30
CA ILE A 493 27.91 6.33 -34.76
C ILE A 493 28.29 5.13 -35.65
N THR A 494 29.32 5.29 -36.49
CA THR A 494 29.84 4.21 -37.35
C THR A 494 30.47 3.11 -36.51
N ASP A 495 31.32 3.46 -35.54
CA ASP A 495 31.91 2.51 -34.59
C ASP A 495 30.82 1.74 -33.81
N ASP A 496 29.73 2.42 -33.44
CA ASP A 496 28.61 1.79 -32.75
C ASP A 496 27.88 0.77 -33.63
N ILE A 497 27.72 1.06 -34.92
CA ILE A 497 27.11 0.16 -35.90
C ILE A 497 28.01 -1.04 -36.13
N ASP A 498 29.32 -0.83 -36.29
CA ASP A 498 30.28 -1.92 -36.45
C ASP A 498 30.34 -2.80 -35.21
N ASP A 499 30.31 -2.21 -34.01
CA ASP A 499 30.26 -2.94 -32.73
C ASP A 499 28.97 -3.78 -32.61
N ILE A 500 27.81 -3.23 -32.97
CA ILE A 500 26.54 -3.98 -32.97
C ILE A 500 26.58 -5.09 -34.02
N SER A 501 27.06 -4.79 -35.22
CA SER A 501 27.11 -5.75 -36.33
C SER A 501 28.05 -6.90 -36.02
N THR A 502 29.26 -6.61 -35.50
CA THR A 502 30.29 -7.60 -35.18
C THR A 502 29.95 -8.45 -33.94
N ARG A 503 29.46 -7.84 -32.85
CA ARG A 503 29.10 -8.59 -31.62
C ARG A 503 27.88 -9.49 -31.80
N PHE A 504 26.97 -9.12 -32.70
CA PHE A 504 25.72 -9.83 -32.93
C PHE A 504 25.64 -10.44 -34.35
N MET A 505 26.78 -10.74 -34.99
CA MET A 505 26.82 -11.37 -36.33
C MET A 505 26.07 -12.70 -36.42
N ARG A 506 26.00 -13.46 -35.31
CA ARG A 506 25.30 -14.75 -35.24
C ARG A 506 23.80 -14.62 -34.94
N HIS A 507 23.29 -13.41 -34.71
CA HIS A 507 21.89 -13.18 -34.38
C HIS A 507 21.12 -12.69 -35.61
N ASN A 508 19.79 -12.82 -35.54
CA ASN A 508 18.92 -12.31 -36.61
C ASN A 508 18.98 -10.77 -36.66
N MET A 509 18.65 -10.20 -37.82
CA MET A 509 18.65 -8.75 -38.04
C MET A 509 17.75 -8.00 -37.05
N GLU A 510 16.68 -8.66 -36.59
CA GLU A 510 15.79 -8.16 -35.54
C GLU A 510 16.54 -7.89 -34.22
N GLU A 511 17.44 -8.78 -33.78
CA GLU A 511 18.25 -8.54 -32.58
C GLU A 511 19.19 -7.37 -32.76
N GLN A 512 19.82 -7.22 -33.92
CA GLN A 512 20.71 -6.08 -34.21
C GLN A 512 19.95 -4.75 -34.17
N ALA A 513 18.76 -4.69 -34.78
CA ALA A 513 17.85 -3.55 -34.69
C ALA A 513 17.42 -3.27 -33.24
N ARG A 514 17.18 -4.31 -32.45
CA ARG A 514 16.83 -4.16 -31.02
C ARG A 514 17.97 -3.56 -30.22
N GLN A 515 19.18 -4.04 -30.44
CA GLN A 515 20.36 -3.54 -29.76
C GLN A 515 20.69 -2.11 -30.20
N SER A 516 20.48 -1.76 -31.47
CA SER A 516 20.67 -0.39 -31.96
C SER A 516 19.68 0.57 -31.31
N LEU A 517 18.37 0.30 -31.32
CA LEU A 517 17.39 1.17 -30.66
C LEU A 517 17.57 1.21 -29.13
N ALA A 518 17.97 0.11 -28.50
CA ALA A 518 18.29 0.10 -27.07
C ALA A 518 19.53 0.95 -26.76
N LYS A 519 20.57 0.90 -27.62
CA LYS A 519 21.78 1.72 -27.49
C LYS A 519 21.46 3.20 -27.75
N TRP A 520 20.68 3.52 -28.78
CA TRP A 520 20.20 4.88 -29.02
C TRP A 520 19.43 5.42 -27.81
N ARG A 521 18.46 4.68 -27.29
CA ARG A 521 17.68 5.08 -26.11
C ARG A 521 18.53 5.26 -24.84
N ARG A 522 19.63 4.52 -24.69
CA ARG A 522 20.58 4.72 -23.57
C ARG A 522 21.41 6.00 -23.72
N LEU A 523 21.77 6.34 -24.95
CA LEU A 523 22.74 7.41 -25.26
C LEU A 523 22.05 8.74 -25.60
N HIS A 524 20.79 8.70 -26.02
CA HIS A 524 19.99 9.86 -26.30
C HIS A 524 19.13 10.22 -25.08
N THR A 525 19.56 11.26 -24.36
CA THR A 525 18.94 11.67 -23.08
C THR A 525 17.49 12.16 -23.18
N ARG A 526 16.98 12.39 -24.39
CA ARG A 526 15.64 12.94 -24.67
C ARG A 526 14.80 12.09 -25.63
N ALA A 527 15.16 10.82 -25.82
CA ALA A 527 14.50 9.96 -26.80
C ALA A 527 12.99 9.95 -26.65
N CYS A 528 12.27 10.37 -27.70
CA CYS A 528 10.83 10.33 -27.77
C CYS A 528 10.33 9.64 -29.06
N VAL A 529 9.02 9.41 -29.14
CA VAL A 529 8.40 8.74 -30.29
C VAL A 529 8.49 9.61 -31.56
N GLU A 530 8.43 10.94 -31.42
CA GLU A 530 8.53 11.87 -32.56
C GLU A 530 9.92 11.86 -33.18
N ASP A 531 10.97 11.69 -32.38
CA ASP A 531 12.35 11.53 -32.88
C ASP A 531 12.47 10.29 -33.76
N LEU A 532 11.89 9.18 -33.31
CA LEU A 532 11.89 7.93 -34.04
C LEU A 532 11.01 8.01 -35.30
N ARG A 533 9.86 8.70 -35.23
CA ARG A 533 8.99 8.98 -36.38
C ARG A 533 9.71 9.80 -37.44
N SER A 534 10.39 10.87 -37.03
CA SER A 534 11.15 11.75 -37.91
C SER A 534 12.32 10.99 -38.57
N ALA A 535 13.02 10.14 -37.82
CA ALA A 535 14.09 9.31 -38.35
C ALA A 535 13.58 8.26 -39.34
N LEU A 536 12.45 7.61 -39.07
CA LEU A 536 11.81 6.66 -40.00
C LEU A 536 11.34 7.33 -41.30
N GLN A 537 10.82 8.57 -41.19
CA GLN A 537 10.45 9.38 -42.35
C GLN A 537 11.69 9.70 -43.20
N ALA A 538 12.80 10.08 -42.58
CA ALA A 538 14.04 10.39 -43.28
C ALA A 538 14.71 9.17 -43.94
N VAL A 539 14.47 7.96 -43.46
CA VAL A 539 14.94 6.71 -44.10
C VAL A 539 13.95 6.21 -45.18
N ASN A 540 12.82 6.89 -45.37
CA ASN A 540 11.74 6.54 -46.30
C ASN A 540 11.04 5.21 -46.00
N ARG A 541 10.84 4.87 -44.72
CA ARG A 541 10.10 3.67 -44.28
C ARG A 541 8.66 3.98 -43.91
N THR A 542 7.87 4.37 -44.92
CA THR A 542 6.43 4.71 -44.78
C THR A 542 5.59 3.52 -44.33
N ASP A 543 5.99 2.31 -44.70
CA ASP A 543 5.37 1.05 -44.28
C ASP A 543 5.42 0.84 -42.75
N VAL A 544 6.54 1.22 -42.12
CA VAL A 544 6.71 1.15 -40.66
C VAL A 544 5.91 2.26 -39.98
N LEU A 545 5.89 3.46 -40.58
CA LEU A 545 5.12 4.60 -40.09
C LEU A 545 3.61 4.32 -40.05
N GLU A 546 3.04 3.74 -41.10
CA GLU A 546 1.62 3.36 -41.14
C GLU A 546 1.24 2.37 -40.03
N ARG A 547 2.11 1.38 -39.76
CA ARG A 547 1.91 0.43 -38.65
C ARG A 547 2.05 1.10 -37.29
N LEU A 548 2.98 2.04 -37.16
CA LEU A 548 3.22 2.83 -35.95
C LEU A 548 2.02 3.73 -35.66
N ASP A 549 1.47 4.42 -36.66
CA ASP A 549 0.30 5.28 -36.51
C ASP A 549 -0.97 4.46 -36.22
N THR A 550 -1.13 3.28 -36.82
CA THR A 550 -2.19 2.32 -36.49
C THR A 550 -2.08 1.80 -35.05
N ALA A 551 -0.86 1.60 -34.54
CA ALA A 551 -0.62 1.16 -33.17
C ALA A 551 -0.78 2.29 -32.13
N LEU A 552 -0.53 3.54 -32.54
CA LEU A 552 -0.65 4.72 -31.68
C LEU A 552 -2.06 5.34 -31.70
N THR A 553 -2.86 5.09 -32.74
CA THR A 553 -4.27 5.48 -32.74
C THR A 553 -5.04 4.63 -31.72
N PRO A 554 -5.69 5.25 -30.72
CA PRO A 554 -6.52 4.49 -29.79
C PRO A 554 -7.64 3.82 -30.58
N ARG A 555 -7.75 2.48 -30.47
CA ARG A 555 -8.97 1.78 -30.91
C ARG A 555 -10.15 2.52 -30.27
N SER A 556 -11.01 3.09 -31.10
CA SER A 556 -12.29 3.68 -30.69
C SER A 556 -12.91 2.72 -29.69
N ARG A 557 -12.93 3.12 -28.42
CA ARG A 557 -13.66 2.36 -27.42
C ARG A 557 -15.11 2.38 -27.90
N PRO A 558 -15.81 1.24 -27.97
CA PRO A 558 -17.25 1.29 -28.17
C PRO A 558 -17.80 2.25 -27.12
N ALA A 559 -18.63 3.20 -27.58
CA ALA A 559 -19.25 4.21 -26.74
C ALA A 559 -19.70 3.54 -25.44
N MET A 560 -19.07 3.92 -24.33
CA MET A 560 -19.44 3.35 -23.04
C MET A 560 -20.91 3.68 -22.82
N GLY A 561 -21.76 2.65 -22.78
CA GLY A 561 -23.16 2.82 -22.46
C GLY A 561 -23.33 3.59 -21.14
N PRO A 562 -24.47 4.28 -20.95
CA PRO A 562 -24.66 5.28 -19.91
C PRO A 562 -24.72 4.63 -18.52
N LYS A 563 -23.56 4.35 -17.94
CA LYS A 563 -23.46 4.02 -16.51
C LYS A 563 -23.36 5.33 -15.75
N ARG A 564 -24.50 5.75 -15.18
CA ARG A 564 -24.68 6.82 -14.19
C ARG A 564 -23.37 7.27 -13.54
N HIS A 565 -22.78 8.35 -14.03
CA HIS A 565 -21.60 8.95 -13.40
C HIS A 565 -22.07 9.81 -12.23
N ARG A 566 -22.03 9.20 -11.04
CA ARG A 566 -22.29 9.86 -9.76
C ARG A 566 -21.26 10.98 -9.58
N THR A 567 -21.70 12.23 -9.45
CA THR A 567 -20.82 13.34 -9.08
C THR A 567 -20.06 12.99 -7.81
N VAL A 568 -18.74 13.13 -7.85
CA VAL A 568 -17.89 12.94 -6.68
C VAL A 568 -17.85 14.27 -5.94
N HIS A 569 -18.61 14.37 -4.86
CA HIS A 569 -18.49 15.51 -3.95
C HIS A 569 -17.29 15.28 -3.04
N PHE A 570 -16.37 16.25 -3.02
CA PHE A 570 -15.26 16.22 -2.08
C PHE A 570 -15.77 16.54 -0.67
N PRO A 571 -15.46 15.71 0.34
CA PRO A 571 -15.82 16.00 1.73
C PRO A 571 -15.26 17.36 2.17
N LYS A 572 -15.88 17.98 3.18
CA LYS A 572 -15.28 19.14 3.86
C LYS A 572 -13.95 18.68 4.45
N LEU A 573 -12.86 19.38 4.13
CA LEU A 573 -11.53 19.11 4.71
C LEU A 573 -11.68 19.11 6.24
N PRO A 574 -11.34 18.02 6.95
CA PRO A 574 -11.25 18.07 8.39
C PRO A 574 -10.18 19.09 8.76
N ALA A 575 -10.44 19.91 9.79
CA ALA A 575 -9.40 20.73 10.39
C ALA A 575 -8.21 19.82 10.72
N SER A 576 -7.01 20.22 10.25
CA SER A 576 -5.75 19.50 10.46
C SER A 576 -5.70 18.90 11.86
N ARG A 577 -5.62 17.57 11.97
CA ARG A 577 -5.38 16.86 13.24
C ARG A 577 -3.99 17.13 13.82
N TYR A 578 -3.14 17.81 13.07
CA TYR A 578 -1.82 18.26 13.48
C TYR A 578 -1.77 19.78 13.37
N ARG A 579 -2.25 20.47 14.40
CA ARG A 579 -1.77 21.81 14.76
C ARG A 579 -0.67 21.66 15.79
#